data_AF-V8P1Q8-F1
#
_entry.id   AF-V8P1Q8-F1
#
_cell.length_a   1.000
_cell.length_b   1.000
_cell.length_c   1.000
_cell.angle_alpha   90.00
_cell.angle_beta   90.00
_cell.angle_gamma   90.00
#
_symmetry.space_group_name_H-M   'P 1'
#
loop_
_entity.id
_entity.type
_entity.pdbx_description
1 polymer ?
#
loop_
_entity_poly.entity_id
_entity_poly.type
_entity_poly.pdbx_seq_one_letter_code
_entity_poly.pdbx_strand_id
1 'polypeptide(L)'
;MAGLKKTTGLVGLAVCNNPHESLKILYTKILGILESMPQDAAYRKYTEKFTSERFDIVKAAENELSLAKKMLKYRPWEPLVEEPPENQWKWPV
;
A
#
# COMPACT_ATOMS: atom_id res chain seq x y z
N MET A 1 8.37 -18.29 6.67
CA MET A 1 9.37 -17.36 6.10
C MET A 1 9.08 -17.21 4.61
N ALA A 2 8.66 -16.03 4.15
CA ALA A 2 8.50 -15.78 2.72
C ALA A 2 9.87 -15.93 2.05
N GLY A 3 9.97 -16.80 1.05
CA GLY A 3 11.25 -17.12 0.42
C GLY A 3 11.83 -15.90 -0.32
N LEU A 4 13.02 -15.44 0.09
CA LEU A 4 13.75 -14.43 -0.68
C LEU A 4 14.14 -14.99 -2.05
N LYS A 5 13.96 -14.19 -3.09
CA LYS A 5 14.35 -14.54 -4.46
C LYS A 5 15.88 -14.65 -4.53
N LYS A 6 16.39 -15.76 -5.06
CA LYS A 6 17.85 -16.02 -5.15
C LYS A 6 18.50 -15.43 -6.41
N THR A 7 17.82 -15.50 -7.56
CA THR A 7 18.30 -14.94 -8.83
C THR A 7 17.13 -14.34 -9.62
N THR A 8 17.40 -13.32 -10.44
CA THR A 8 16.38 -12.69 -11.29
C THR A 8 16.07 -13.48 -12.56
N GLY A 9 16.96 -14.38 -12.98
CA GLY A 9 16.89 -15.08 -14.26
C GLY A 9 17.32 -14.23 -15.46
N LEU A 10 17.73 -12.98 -15.22
CA LEU A 10 18.15 -12.03 -16.24
C LEU A 10 19.64 -11.73 -16.05
N VAL A 11 20.42 -11.87 -17.12
CA VAL A 11 21.87 -11.60 -17.08
C VAL A 11 22.10 -10.12 -16.74
N GLY A 12 22.98 -9.87 -15.76
CA GLY A 12 23.35 -8.51 -15.35
C GLY A 12 22.36 -7.80 -14.41
N LEU A 13 21.18 -8.38 -14.14
CA LEU A 13 20.21 -7.78 -13.22
C LEU A 13 20.28 -8.43 -11.84
N ALA A 14 20.88 -7.72 -10.87
CA ALA A 14 20.97 -8.18 -9.50
C ALA A 14 19.58 -8.20 -8.81
N VAL A 15 19.40 -9.09 -7.83
CA VAL A 15 18.19 -9.13 -7.00
C VAL A 15 18.20 -7.95 -6.02
N CYS A 16 17.09 -7.22 -5.94
CA CYS A 16 16.89 -6.18 -4.93
C CYS A 16 16.40 -6.79 -3.61
N ASN A 17 17.08 -6.50 -2.50
CA ASN A 17 16.73 -7.02 -1.18
C ASN A 17 15.46 -6.37 -0.59
N ASN A 18 15.36 -5.03 -0.68
CA ASN A 18 14.23 -4.24 -0.15
C ASN A 18 13.52 -3.49 -1.29
N PRO A 19 12.71 -4.19 -2.12
CA PRO A 19 12.09 -3.57 -3.29
C PRO A 19 11.08 -2.49 -2.93
N HIS A 20 10.27 -2.66 -1.89
CA HIS A 20 9.24 -1.68 -1.50
C HIS A 20 9.84 -0.37 -1.00
N GLU A 21 10.87 -0.43 -0.15
CA GLU A 21 11.58 0.74 0.35
C GLU A 21 12.28 1.49 -0.79
N SER A 22 12.96 0.76 -1.67
CA SER A 22 13.59 1.33 -2.86
C SER A 22 12.58 2.01 -3.78
N LEU A 23 11.43 1.37 -4.04
CA LEU A 23 10.35 1.93 -4.85
C LEU A 23 9.76 3.20 -4.23
N LYS A 24 9.55 3.22 -2.91
CA LYS A 24 9.09 4.43 -2.21
C LYS A 24 10.05 5.59 -2.40
N ILE A 25 11.35 5.35 -2.21
CA ILE A 25 12.39 6.38 -2.38
C ILE A 25 12.43 6.89 -3.83
N LEU A 26 12.28 6.00 -4.81
CA LEU A 26 12.27 6.40 -6.22
C LEU A 26 11.04 7.24 -6.56
N TYR A 27 9.85 6.83 -6.13
CA TYR A 27 8.62 7.60 -6.40
C TYR A 27 8.61 8.95 -5.68
N THR A 28 9.09 9.05 -4.44
CA THR A 28 9.20 10.35 -3.76
C THR A 28 10.19 11.28 -4.45
N LYS A 29 11.34 10.76 -4.91
CA LYS A 29 12.30 11.53 -5.72
C LYS A 29 11.69 12.01 -7.04
N ILE A 30 10.96 11.14 -7.75
CA ILE A 30 10.29 11.50 -8.99
C ILE A 30 9.28 12.62 -8.73
N LEU A 31 8.40 12.47 -7.74
CA LEU A 31 7.42 13.51 -7.39
C LEU A 31 8.09 14.84 -7.02
N GLY A 32 9.18 14.82 -6.26
CA GLY A 32 9.94 16.04 -5.94
C GLY A 32 10.57 16.72 -7.17
N ILE A 33 10.98 15.95 -8.18
CA ILE A 33 11.44 16.52 -9.46
C ILE A 33 10.25 17.08 -10.25
N LEU A 34 9.11 16.39 -10.27
CA LEU A 34 7.90 16.84 -10.96
C LEU A 34 7.39 18.18 -10.40
N GLU A 35 7.59 18.46 -9.11
CA GLU A 35 7.21 19.72 -8.46
C GLU A 35 7.89 20.95 -9.09
N SER A 36 9.14 20.81 -9.54
CA SER A 36 9.90 21.89 -10.18
C SER A 36 9.44 22.26 -11.59
N MET A 37 8.61 21.43 -12.23
CA MET A 37 8.08 21.71 -13.58
C MET A 37 6.79 22.54 -13.52
N PRO A 38 6.42 23.31 -14.56
CA PRO A 38 5.14 24.02 -14.56
C PRO A 38 3.94 23.04 -14.62
N GLN A 39 2.83 23.37 -13.93
CA GLN A 39 1.63 22.52 -13.86
C GLN A 39 0.92 22.32 -15.21
N ASP A 40 1.10 23.25 -16.15
CA ASP A 40 0.49 23.18 -17.49
C ASP A 40 1.14 22.12 -18.39
N ALA A 41 2.35 21.66 -18.05
CA ALA A 41 3.04 20.65 -18.84
C ALA A 41 2.27 19.33 -18.83
N ALA A 42 1.82 18.88 -20.01
CA ALA A 42 1.11 17.61 -20.16
C ALA A 42 1.90 16.42 -19.57
N TYR A 43 3.22 16.42 -19.75
CA TYR A 43 4.10 15.38 -19.20
C TYR A 43 4.01 15.29 -17.67
N ARG A 44 4.00 16.44 -16.97
CA ARG A 44 3.89 16.50 -15.51
C ARG A 44 2.57 15.86 -15.06
N LYS A 45 1.45 16.29 -15.63
CA LYS A 45 0.11 15.78 -15.29
C LYS A 45 -0.01 14.26 -15.43
N TYR A 46 0.44 13.70 -16.55
CA TYR A 46 0.37 12.25 -16.76
C TYR A 46 1.34 11.48 -15.88
N THR A 47 2.57 11.97 -15.71
CA THR A 47 3.60 11.28 -14.92
C THR A 47 3.26 11.33 -13.43
N GLU A 48 2.73 12.45 -12.92
CA GLU A 48 2.23 12.55 -11.54
C GLU A 48 1.09 11.56 -11.30
N LYS A 49 0.12 11.49 -12.22
CA LYS A 49 -0.99 10.53 -12.12
C LYS A 49 -0.47 9.09 -12.00
N PHE A 50 0.36 8.63 -12.94
CA PHE A 50 0.87 7.26 -12.91
C PHE A 50 1.77 6.99 -11.70
N THR A 51 2.57 7.97 -11.30
CA THR A 51 3.47 7.84 -10.14
C THR A 51 2.68 7.74 -8.85
N SER A 52 1.63 8.56 -8.68
CA SER A 52 0.74 8.49 -7.52
C SER A 52 0.02 7.15 -7.45
N GLU A 53 -0.61 6.73 -8.55
CA GLU A 53 -1.33 5.44 -8.61
C GLU A 53 -0.42 4.27 -8.22
N ARG A 54 0.81 4.21 -8.78
CA ARG A 54 1.77 3.16 -8.45
C ARG A 54 2.28 3.24 -7.01
N PHE A 55 2.51 4.45 -6.50
CA PHE A 55 2.96 4.66 -5.13
C PHE A 55 1.89 4.22 -4.11
N ASP A 56 0.62 4.48 -4.39
CA ASP A 56 -0.50 4.08 -3.56
C ASP A 56 -0.67 2.56 -3.53
N ILE A 57 -0.48 1.88 -4.67
CA ILE A 57 -0.46 0.40 -4.73
C ILE A 57 0.64 -0.15 -3.82
N VAL A 58 1.86 0.40 -3.87
CA VAL A 58 2.98 -0.04 -3.02
C VAL A 58 2.66 0.15 -1.53
N LYS A 59 2.01 1.26 -1.15
CA LYS A 59 1.58 1.51 0.23
C LYS A 59 0.47 0.57 0.67
N ALA A 60 -0.51 0.32 -0.20
CA ALA A 60 -1.65 -0.54 0.10
C ALA A 60 -1.22 -1.96 0.47
N ALA A 61 -0.25 -2.52 -0.26
CA ALA A 61 0.27 -3.86 0.02
C ALA A 61 0.90 -3.98 1.44
N GLU A 62 1.63 -2.97 1.90
CA GLU A 62 2.17 -2.97 3.27
C GLU A 62 1.08 -2.78 4.33
N ASN A 63 0.11 -1.90 4.06
CA ASN A 63 -1.01 -1.69 4.95
C ASN A 63 -1.85 -2.96 5.11
N GLU A 64 -2.07 -3.68 4.01
CA GLU A 64 -2.78 -4.96 3.99
C GLU A 64 -2.03 -6.04 4.78
N LEU A 65 -0.70 -6.12 4.63
CA LEU A 65 0.13 -7.02 5.45
C LEU A 65 0.03 -6.70 6.95
N SER A 66 0.06 -5.41 7.30
CA SER A 66 -0.10 -4.94 8.68
C SER A 66 -1.50 -5.25 9.22
N LEU A 67 -2.53 -5.05 8.40
CA LEU A 67 -3.92 -5.34 8.73
C LEU A 67 -4.12 -6.84 8.98
N ALA A 68 -3.63 -7.70 8.08
CA ALA A 68 -3.70 -9.15 8.25
C ALA A 68 -3.09 -9.62 9.58
N LYS A 69 -1.92 -9.07 9.96
CA LYS A 69 -1.30 -9.34 11.27
C LYS A 69 -2.19 -8.91 12.44
N LYS A 70 -2.85 -7.76 12.34
CA LYS A 70 -3.78 -7.28 13.38
C LYS A 70 -5.05 -8.13 13.44
N MET A 71 -5.62 -8.51 12.30
CA MET A 71 -6.80 -9.39 12.24
C MET A 71 -6.53 -10.73 12.92
N LEU A 72 -5.33 -11.30 12.76
CA LEU A 72 -4.92 -12.51 13.50
C LEU A 72 -4.94 -12.32 15.02
N LYS A 73 -4.54 -11.14 15.51
CA LYS A 73 -4.57 -10.82 16.94
C LYS A 73 -5.99 -10.60 17.44
N TYR A 74 -6.81 -9.89 16.67
CA TYR A 74 -8.15 -9.49 17.08
C TYR A 74 -9.20 -10.58 16.92
N ARG A 75 -8.94 -11.59 16.08
CA ARG A 75 -9.84 -12.72 15.80
C ARG A 75 -11.30 -12.30 15.58
N PRO A 76 -11.56 -11.35 14.67
CA PRO A 76 -12.90 -10.79 14.46
C PRO A 76 -13.93 -11.80 13.90
N TRP A 77 -13.50 -13.01 13.52
CA TRP A 77 -14.37 -14.11 13.10
C TRP A 77 -14.92 -14.94 14.26
N GLU A 78 -14.47 -14.70 15.49
CA GLU A 78 -15.08 -15.30 16.68
C GLU A 78 -16.48 -14.69 16.89
N PRO A 79 -17.42 -15.43 17.51
CA PRO A 79 -18.74 -14.92 17.83
C PRO A 79 -18.67 -13.62 18.66
N LEU A 80 -19.74 -12.83 18.57
CA LEU A 80 -19.87 -11.60 19.36
C LEU A 80 -19.64 -11.88 20.84
N VAL A 81 -18.81 -11.05 21.48
CA VAL A 81 -18.50 -11.16 22.91
C VAL A 81 -19.76 -10.88 23.75
N GLU A 82 -20.58 -9.93 23.32
CA GLU A 82 -21.85 -9.57 23.97
C GLU A 82 -22.93 -9.36 22.91
N GLU A 83 -24.14 -9.86 23.19
CA GLU A 83 -25.31 -9.60 22.37
C GLU A 83 -25.78 -8.15 22.55
N PRO A 84 -26.29 -7.48 21.50
CA PRO A 84 -26.79 -6.13 21.64
C PRO A 84 -28.03 -6.10 22.54
N PRO A 85 -28.20 -5.07 23.40
CA PRO A 85 -29.44 -4.81 24.12
C PRO A 85 -30.64 -4.70 23.16
N GLU A 86 -31.80 -5.21 23.57
CA GLU A 86 -32.99 -5.37 22.71
C GLU A 86 -33.46 -4.06 22.03
N ASN A 87 -33.20 -2.89 22.63
CA ASN A 87 -33.60 -1.60 22.11
C ASN A 87 -32.46 -0.80 21.43
N GLN A 88 -31.23 -1.32 21.36
CA GLN A 88 -30.08 -0.57 20.85
C GLN A 88 -30.20 -0.25 19.34
N TRP A 89 -30.81 -1.14 18.56
CA TRP A 89 -30.91 -1.00 17.09
C TRP A 89 -32.33 -0.74 16.59
N LYS A 90 -33.27 -0.34 17.47
CA LYS A 90 -34.64 -0.01 17.08
C LYS A 90 -34.74 1.44 16.62
N TRP A 91 -35.16 1.66 15.36
CA TRP A 91 -35.38 2.99 14.78
C TRP A 91 -36.58 2.98 13.80
N PRO A 92 -37.48 3.99 13.79
CA PRO A 92 -37.68 5.04 14.79
C PRO A 92 -38.34 4.49 16.07
N VAL A 93 -38.32 5.29 17.14
CA VAL A 93 -38.82 4.93 18.49
C VAL A 93 -40.31 4.56 18.45
#